data_AF-A0A0L8L507-F1
#
_entry.id   AF-A0A0L8L507-F1
#
_cell.length_a   1.000
_cell.length_b   1.000
_cell.length_c   1.000
_cell.angle_alpha   90.00
_cell.angle_beta   90.00
_cell.angle_gamma   90.00
#
_symmetry.space_group_name_H-M   'P 1'
#
loop_
_entity.id
_entity.type
_entity.pdbx_description
1 polymer ?
#
loop_
_entity_poly.entity_id
_entity_poly.type
_entity_poly.pdbx_seq_one_letter_code
_entity_poly.pdbx_strand_id
1 'polypeptide(L)'
;MAGESTEVYLRRWQRSAHLVLGDLLAFDDLPAMAWTIAVSGAITGTADSLTATPDETRRAFVAWAGRLGSQWSERTDSAGAIHLYAPFTWKQSEPVGAIRATIYPTFDGGEA
;
A
#
# COMPACT_ATOMS: atom_id res chain seq x y z
N MET A 1 37.83 -8.75 9.38
CA MET A 1 37.09 -8.21 8.21
C MET A 1 35.69 -8.82 8.12
N ALA A 2 34.83 -8.61 9.14
CA ALA A 2 33.46 -9.17 9.21
C ALA A 2 32.36 -8.08 9.25
N GLY A 3 32.75 -6.79 9.16
CA GLY A 3 31.83 -5.65 9.27
C GLY A 3 31.27 -5.16 7.92
N GLU A 4 32.08 -5.16 6.86
CA GLU A 4 31.67 -4.64 5.53
C GLU A 4 30.60 -5.49 4.85
N SER A 5 30.66 -6.82 4.98
CA SER A 5 29.67 -7.73 4.40
C SER A 5 28.29 -7.55 5.02
N THR A 6 28.21 -7.19 6.30
CA THR A 6 26.96 -6.99 7.03
C THR A 6 26.31 -5.65 6.63
N GLU A 7 27.06 -4.55 6.51
CA GLU A 7 26.51 -3.26 6.07
C GLU A 7 26.05 -3.26 4.61
N VAL A 8 26.78 -3.90 3.71
CA VAL A 8 26.39 -4.01 2.30
C VAL A 8 25.10 -4.81 2.15
N TYR A 9 24.93 -5.88 2.94
CA TYR A 9 23.65 -6.62 3.01
C TYR A 9 22.54 -5.78 3.66
N LEU A 10 22.84 -5.06 4.74
CA LEU A 10 21.88 -4.18 5.43
C LEU A 10 21.40 -3.02 4.56
N ARG A 11 22.18 -2.53 3.60
CA ARG A 11 21.76 -1.43 2.71
C ARG A 11 21.14 -1.90 1.39
N ARG A 12 21.27 -3.20 1.05
CA ARG A 12 20.74 -3.74 -0.21
C ARG A 12 19.22 -3.70 -0.26
N TRP A 13 18.53 -4.10 0.81
CA TRP A 13 17.07 -4.02 0.87
C TRP A 13 16.59 -2.58 0.76
N GLN A 14 17.29 -1.64 1.43
CA GLN A 14 16.93 -0.23 1.44
C GLN A 14 17.01 0.34 0.02
N ARG A 15 18.10 0.08 -0.70
CA ARG A 15 18.25 0.51 -2.09
C ARG A 15 17.15 -0.07 -2.98
N SER A 16 16.88 -1.38 -2.89
CA SER A 16 15.84 -2.02 -3.69
C SER A 16 14.45 -1.44 -3.39
N ALA A 17 14.11 -1.20 -2.13
CA ALA A 17 12.84 -0.61 -1.74
C ALA A 17 12.67 0.81 -2.28
N HIS A 18 13.73 1.63 -2.27
CA HIS A 18 13.69 2.99 -2.84
C HIS A 18 13.52 2.97 -4.37
N LEU A 19 14.12 2.00 -5.06
CA LEU A 19 13.92 1.85 -6.51
C LEU A 19 12.48 1.46 -6.84
N VAL A 20 11.91 0.50 -6.11
CA VAL A 20 10.50 0.11 -6.29
C VAL A 20 9.59 1.30 -5.98
N LEU A 21 9.83 2.03 -4.89
CA LEU A 21 9.06 3.23 -4.57
C LEU A 21 9.18 4.29 -5.67
N GLY A 22 10.38 4.52 -6.20
CA GLY A 22 10.60 5.43 -7.32
C GLY A 22 9.80 5.03 -8.57
N ASP A 23 9.79 3.74 -8.91
CA ASP A 23 8.99 3.23 -10.02
C ASP A 23 7.47 3.42 -9.77
N LEU A 24 7.01 3.18 -8.53
CA LEU A 24 5.59 3.37 -8.16
C LEU A 24 5.18 4.85 -8.25
N LEU A 25 6.02 5.76 -7.76
CA LEU A 25 5.78 7.21 -7.82
C LEU A 25 5.84 7.78 -9.24
N ALA A 26 6.37 7.04 -10.20
CA ALA A 26 6.42 7.45 -11.60
C ALA A 26 5.08 7.26 -12.34
N PHE A 27 4.09 6.59 -11.74
CA PHE A 27 2.73 6.54 -12.29
C PHE A 27 2.01 7.86 -12.02
N ASP A 28 1.83 8.65 -13.08
CA ASP A 28 1.18 9.96 -13.06
C ASP A 28 -0.33 9.91 -13.33
N ASP A 29 -0.83 8.75 -13.76
CA ASP A 29 -2.23 8.48 -14.11
C ASP A 29 -3.05 7.86 -12.95
N LEU A 30 -2.42 7.61 -11.81
CA LEU A 30 -3.05 6.95 -10.66
C LEU A 30 -3.41 7.91 -9.53
N PRO A 31 -4.50 7.62 -8.78
CA PRO A 31 -4.84 8.37 -7.58
C PRO A 31 -3.69 8.38 -6.57
N ALA A 32 -3.54 9.49 -5.84
CA ALA A 32 -2.49 9.62 -4.84
C ALA A 32 -2.62 8.55 -3.74
N MET A 33 -1.47 8.07 -3.25
CA MET A 33 -1.38 7.07 -2.19
C MET A 33 -0.24 7.43 -1.24
N ALA A 34 -0.43 7.23 0.07
CA ALA A 34 0.67 7.35 1.02
C ALA A 34 1.49 6.06 1.03
N TRP A 35 2.79 6.18 0.75
CA TRP A 35 3.71 5.06 0.72
C TRP A 35 4.61 5.05 1.95
N THR A 36 4.82 3.87 2.53
CA THR A 36 5.72 3.63 3.66
C THR A 36 6.67 2.49 3.33
N ILE A 37 7.96 2.67 3.61
CA ILE A 37 8.96 1.61 3.57
C ILE A 37 9.23 1.16 5.00
N ALA A 38 8.95 -0.09 5.33
CA ALA A 38 9.28 -0.69 6.62
C ALA A 38 10.79 -0.96 6.72
N VAL A 39 11.31 -1.14 7.94
CA VAL A 39 12.73 -1.50 8.19
C VAL A 39 13.08 -2.88 7.59
N SER A 40 12.09 -3.72 7.32
CA SER A 40 12.28 -4.98 6.59
C SER A 40 12.44 -4.79 5.08
N GLY A 41 12.20 -3.58 4.55
CA GLY A 41 12.12 -3.28 3.12
C GLY A 41 10.74 -3.51 2.51
N ALA A 42 9.77 -4.00 3.27
CA ALA A 42 8.40 -4.14 2.79
C ALA A 42 7.77 -2.77 2.50
N ILE A 43 7.08 -2.67 1.37
CA ILE A 43 6.45 -1.42 0.92
C ILE A 43 4.95 -1.49 1.20
N THR A 44 4.42 -0.50 1.91
CA THR A 44 2.98 -0.37 2.17
C THR A 44 2.43 0.86 1.49
N GLY A 45 1.39 0.69 0.67
CA GLY A 45 0.60 1.80 0.14
C GLY A 45 -0.73 1.93 0.88
N THR A 46 -1.14 3.14 1.25
CA THR A 46 -2.37 3.43 1.99
C THR A 46 -3.21 4.45 1.22
N ALA A 47 -4.42 4.07 0.81
CA ALA A 47 -5.28 4.91 -0.02
C ALA A 47 -6.12 5.91 0.79
N ASP A 48 -6.53 5.53 2.00
CA ASP A 48 -7.45 6.28 2.88
C ASP A 48 -6.83 7.51 3.55
N SER A 49 -5.51 7.71 3.43
CA SER A 49 -4.83 8.86 4.03
C SER A 49 -4.96 10.16 3.21
N LEU A 50 -5.38 10.08 1.94
CA LEU A 50 -5.35 11.21 1.00
C LEU A 50 -6.68 11.45 0.26
N THR A 51 -7.71 10.65 0.53
CA THR A 51 -9.04 10.74 -0.11
C THR A 51 -10.08 11.32 0.85
N ALA A 52 -11.11 11.98 0.31
CA ALA A 52 -12.10 12.69 1.13
C ALA A 52 -13.36 11.84 1.41
N THR A 53 -13.62 10.79 0.62
CA THR A 53 -14.84 9.99 0.72
C THR A 53 -14.58 8.48 0.65
N PRO A 54 -15.46 7.64 1.24
CA PRO A 54 -15.45 6.18 1.10
C PRO A 54 -15.28 5.67 -0.34
N ASP A 55 -16.01 6.27 -1.27
CA ASP A 55 -15.99 5.86 -2.68
C ASP A 55 -14.67 6.23 -3.37
N GLU A 56 -14.11 7.40 -3.06
CA GLU A 56 -12.78 7.78 -3.56
C GLU A 56 -11.70 6.85 -3.03
N THR A 57 -11.75 6.51 -1.73
CA THR A 57 -10.85 5.54 -1.12
C THR A 57 -10.89 4.20 -1.84
N ARG A 58 -12.09 3.66 -2.09
CA ARG A 58 -12.26 2.40 -2.81
C ARG A 58 -11.76 2.49 -4.25
N ARG A 59 -12.09 3.55 -4.98
CA ARG A 59 -11.63 3.76 -6.36
C ARG A 59 -10.11 3.84 -6.43
N ALA A 60 -9.47 4.58 -5.53
CA ALA A 60 -8.02 4.67 -5.44
C ALA A 60 -7.39 3.29 -5.21
N PHE A 61 -7.90 2.54 -4.22
CA PHE A 61 -7.43 1.17 -3.96
C PHE A 61 -7.57 0.25 -5.18
N VAL A 62 -8.74 0.24 -5.83
CA VAL A 62 -9.02 -0.63 -6.98
C VAL A 62 -8.14 -0.27 -8.19
N ALA A 63 -7.93 1.02 -8.45
CA ALA A 63 -7.04 1.46 -9.53
C ALA A 63 -5.61 0.95 -9.33
N TRP A 64 -5.09 1.08 -8.10
CA TRP A 64 -3.76 0.58 -7.76
C TRP A 64 -3.68 -0.95 -7.79
N ALA A 65 -4.66 -1.66 -7.23
CA ALA A 65 -4.70 -3.12 -7.28
C ALA A 65 -4.69 -3.63 -8.74
N GLY A 66 -5.46 -2.98 -9.61
CA GLY A 66 -5.50 -3.24 -11.04
C GLY A 66 -4.16 -2.98 -11.72
N ARG A 67 -3.52 -1.84 -11.46
CA ARG A 67 -2.19 -1.51 -12.01
C ARG A 67 -1.13 -2.55 -11.64
N LEU A 68 -1.20 -3.04 -10.40
CA LEU A 68 -0.27 -3.99 -9.82
C LEU A 68 -0.60 -5.45 -10.19
N GLY A 69 -1.73 -5.70 -10.88
CA GLY A 69 -2.19 -7.04 -11.20
C GLY A 69 -2.48 -7.89 -9.95
N SER A 70 -2.78 -7.24 -8.82
CA SER A 70 -2.91 -7.90 -7.52
C SER A 70 -4.33 -8.44 -7.31
N GLN A 71 -4.43 -9.68 -6.85
CA GLN A 71 -5.65 -10.20 -6.26
C GLN A 71 -5.80 -9.64 -4.85
N TRP A 72 -6.99 -9.17 -4.50
CA TRP A 72 -7.23 -8.47 -3.23
C TRP A 72 -8.41 -9.06 -2.46
N SER A 73 -8.41 -8.81 -1.16
CA SER A 73 -9.43 -9.27 -0.23
C SER A 73 -10.13 -8.11 0.45
N GLU A 74 -11.39 -8.35 0.82
CA GLU A 74 -12.22 -7.44 1.58
C GLU A 74 -12.65 -8.10 2.89
N ARG A 75 -12.58 -7.35 3.99
CA ARG A 75 -13.07 -7.80 5.30
C ARG A 75 -13.76 -6.66 6.03
N THR A 76 -14.98 -6.89 6.46
CA THR A 76 -15.72 -5.97 7.34
C THR A 76 -15.46 -6.33 8.81
N ASP A 77 -15.12 -5.34 9.64
CA ASP A 77 -14.98 -5.52 11.08
C ASP A 77 -16.32 -5.37 11.83
N SER A 78 -16.31 -5.57 13.15
CA SER A 78 -17.51 -5.46 13.98
C SER A 78 -18.06 -4.03 14.11
N ALA A 79 -17.27 -3.01 13.77
CA ALA A 79 -17.68 -1.62 13.74
C ALA A 79 -18.25 -1.21 12.37
N GLY A 80 -18.31 -2.14 11.40
CA GLY A 80 -18.77 -1.88 10.05
C GLY A 80 -17.73 -1.23 9.14
N ALA A 81 -16.47 -1.10 9.60
CA ALA A 81 -15.39 -0.61 8.76
C ALA A 81 -14.96 -1.71 7.78
N ILE A 82 -14.76 -1.34 6.51
CA ILE A 82 -14.31 -2.25 5.47
C ILE A 82 -12.81 -2.09 5.29
N HIS A 83 -12.07 -3.18 5.44
CA HIS A 83 -10.64 -3.24 5.18
C HIS A 83 -10.36 -3.92 3.84
N LEU A 84 -9.62 -3.22 2.99
CA LEU A 84 -9.15 -3.71 1.70
C LEU A 84 -7.66 -3.97 1.78
N TYR A 85 -7.20 -5.10 1.22
CA TYR A 85 -5.80 -5.50 1.23
C TYR A 85 -5.42 -6.21 -0.07
N ALA A 86 -4.32 -5.78 -0.69
CA ALA A 86 -3.80 -6.36 -1.92
C ALA A 86 -2.26 -6.51 -1.86
N PRO A 87 -1.71 -7.72 -1.70
CA PRO A 87 -0.27 -7.94 -1.78
C PRO A 87 0.20 -7.84 -3.23
N PHE A 88 1.37 -7.26 -3.48
CA PHE A 88 1.90 -7.13 -4.84
C PHE A 88 3.36 -7.55 -4.93
N THR A 89 3.72 -8.07 -6.11
CA THR A 89 5.09 -8.38 -6.48
C THR A 89 5.65 -7.25 -7.35
N TRP A 90 6.98 -7.13 -7.44
CA TRP A 90 7.60 -6.14 -8.32
C TRP A 90 8.83 -6.70 -9.02
N LYS A 91 8.69 -7.03 -10.32
CA LYS A 91 9.75 -7.61 -11.17
C LYS A 91 10.36 -8.92 -10.60
N GLN A 92 9.75 -9.49 -9.56
CA GLN A 92 10.17 -10.66 -8.80
C GLN A 92 8.96 -11.55 -8.54
N SER A 93 9.18 -12.81 -8.17
CA SER A 93 8.12 -13.78 -7.89
C SER A 93 7.51 -13.63 -6.49
N GLU A 94 8.25 -13.05 -5.55
CA GLU A 94 7.78 -12.86 -4.17
C GLU A 94 7.14 -11.48 -3.98
N PRO A 95 6.12 -11.38 -3.09
CA PRO A 95 5.55 -10.10 -2.72
C PRO A 95 6.60 -9.17 -2.10
N VAL A 96 6.68 -7.94 -2.61
CA VAL A 96 7.56 -6.90 -2.07
C VAL A 96 6.82 -5.98 -1.10
N GLY A 97 5.49 -6.09 -1.06
CA GLY A 97 4.65 -5.16 -0.33
C GLY A 97 3.16 -5.46 -0.48
N ALA A 98 2.36 -4.54 0.06
CA ALA A 98 0.91 -4.55 -0.10
C ALA A 98 0.34 -3.14 -0.13
N ILE A 99 -0.76 -2.97 -0.84
CA ILE A 99 -1.61 -1.78 -0.68
C ILE A 99 -2.79 -2.12 0.23
N ARG A 100 -3.27 -1.12 0.95
CA ARG A 100 -4.42 -1.25 1.85
C ARG A 100 -5.30 0.00 1.81
N ALA A 101 -6.53 -0.18 2.25
CA ALA A 101 -7.43 0.92 2.55
C ALA A 101 -8.36 0.53 3.69
N THR A 102 -8.76 1.50 4.51
CA THR A 102 -9.89 1.36 5.43
C THR A 102 -10.99 2.31 5.01
N ILE A 103 -12.20 1.78 4.85
CA ILE A 103 -13.40 2.54 4.50
C ILE A 103 -14.31 2.52 5.71
N TYR A 104 -14.49 3.67 6.34
CA TYR A 104 -15.41 3.82 7.45
C TYR A 104 -16.84 3.99 6.93
N PRO A 105 -17.85 3.46 7.64
CA PRO A 105 -19.23 3.76 7.33
C PRO A 105 -19.46 5.27 7.41
N THR A 106 -20.28 5.81 6.51
CA THR A 106 -20.74 7.19 6.61
C THR A 106 -21.52 7.33 7.92
N PHE A 107 -21.11 8.28 8.76
CA PHE A 107 -21.95 8.70 9.87
C PHE A 107 -23.14 9.45 9.28
N ASP A 108 -24.24 8.76 9.06
CA ASP A 108 -25.55 9.40 8.94
C ASP A 108 -25.82 9.99 10.32
N GLY A 109 -25.60 11.31 10.46
CA GLY A 109 -25.81 12.02 11.72
C GLY A 109 -27.21 11.74 12.25
N GLY A 110 -27.31 10.80 13.19
CA GLY A 110 -28.53 10.57 13.93
C GLY A 110 -28.80 11.82 14.74
N GLU A 111 -29.84 12.55 14.37
CA GLU A 111 -30.48 13.49 15.28
C GLU A 111 -30.83 12.72 16.55
N ALA A 112 -30.24 13.14 17.66
CA ALA A 112 -30.64 12.78 19.02
C ALA A 112 -31.07 14.05 19.74
#